data_AF-A0A2R6NYJ6-F1
#
_entry.id   AF-A0A2R6NYJ6-F1
#
_cell.length_a   1.000
_cell.length_b   1.000
_cell.length_c   1.000
_cell.angle_alpha   90.00
_cell.angle_beta   90.00
_cell.angle_gamma   90.00
#
_symmetry.space_group_name_H-M   'P 1'
#
loop_
_entity.id
_entity.type
_entity.pdbx_description
1 polymer ?
#
loop_
_entity_poly.entity_id
_entity_poly.type
_entity_poly.pdbx_seq_one_letter_code
_entity_poly.pdbx_strand_id
1 'polypeptide(L)'
;MTRASTQLLRASTWRKLFIEPSWFPFNSSVHRLSAYLGEIYGDSQYTNAAIASANWIKNLNINSGDIVLDTVNGHDCTRSPSNWLFTYNSGKYIEGLSVLGAVTGDAQWTNLMLDIVAAAVKSSAWEGTDGIITEGASPSSNNDDVGFKAIFIRGLHEAFTRSASNTNLQGLIRSYIDVQYNALLELADNGSTYSSAWNGPPQSFTTWGQLAALDVLVSAIDTNN
;
A
#
# COMPACT_ATOMS: atom_id res chain seq x y z
N MET A 1 -33.21 -23.14 -8.20
CA MET A 1 -32.09 -23.51 -7.30
C MET A 1 -31.09 -22.36 -7.25
N THR A 2 -31.47 -21.23 -6.65
CA THR A 2 -30.71 -19.97 -6.77
C THR A 2 -30.95 -19.11 -5.53
N ARG A 3 -30.43 -19.55 -4.37
CA ARG A 3 -30.43 -18.75 -3.13
C ARG A 3 -29.40 -19.16 -2.06
N ALA A 4 -28.50 -20.11 -2.34
CA ALA A 4 -27.53 -20.58 -1.35
C ALA A 4 -26.17 -19.85 -1.41
N SER A 5 -25.74 -19.34 -2.57
CA SER A 5 -24.41 -18.74 -2.74
C SER A 5 -24.25 -17.36 -2.09
N THR A 6 -25.31 -16.55 -2.05
CA THR A 6 -25.27 -15.20 -1.45
C THR A 6 -25.32 -15.22 0.08
N GLN A 7 -25.86 -16.29 0.69
CA GLN A 7 -25.89 -16.44 2.14
C GLN A 7 -24.58 -17.00 2.70
N LEU A 8 -23.86 -17.84 1.96
CA LEU A 8 -22.58 -18.40 2.39
C LEU A 8 -21.47 -17.34 2.46
N LEU A 9 -21.41 -16.41 1.50
CA LEU A 9 -20.49 -15.25 1.54
C LEU A 9 -20.81 -14.28 2.69
N ARG A 10 -22.09 -14.12 3.05
CA ARG A 10 -22.51 -13.35 4.23
C ARG A 10 -22.17 -14.10 5.53
N ALA A 11 -22.43 -15.40 5.63
CA ALA A 11 -22.21 -16.15 6.86
C ALA A 11 -20.72 -16.35 7.21
N SER A 12 -19.83 -16.47 6.21
CA SER A 12 -18.38 -16.54 6.45
C SER A 12 -17.76 -15.19 6.77
N THR A 13 -18.35 -14.08 6.31
CA THR A 13 -17.94 -12.72 6.70
C THR A 13 -18.29 -12.45 8.16
N TRP A 14 -19.49 -12.82 8.64
CA TRP A 14 -19.89 -12.55 10.03
C TRP A 14 -19.02 -13.21 11.12
N ARG A 15 -18.44 -14.40 10.92
CA ARG A 15 -17.62 -15.05 11.96
C ARG A 15 -16.21 -14.46 12.12
N LYS A 16 -15.64 -13.84 11.08
CA LYS A 16 -14.36 -13.10 11.19
C LYS A 16 -14.56 -11.62 11.53
N LEU A 17 -15.73 -11.06 11.24
CA LEU A 17 -16.11 -9.67 11.57
C LEU A 17 -16.15 -9.35 13.07
N PHE A 18 -16.30 -10.35 13.95
CA PHE A 18 -16.47 -10.15 15.40
C PHE A 18 -15.21 -10.43 16.24
N ILE A 19 -14.10 -10.85 15.62
CA ILE A 19 -12.89 -11.26 16.35
C ILE A 19 -11.72 -10.30 16.10
N GLU A 20 -11.69 -9.58 14.98
CA GLU A 20 -10.65 -8.61 14.65
C GLU A 20 -11.21 -7.18 14.77
N PRO A 21 -10.68 -6.33 15.67
CA PRO A 21 -11.15 -4.96 15.81
C PRO A 21 -10.75 -4.06 14.62
N SER A 22 -9.90 -4.49 13.68
CA SER A 22 -9.38 -3.66 12.59
C SER A 22 -10.06 -3.88 11.23
N TRP A 23 -10.81 -2.88 10.76
CA TRP A 23 -11.57 -2.97 9.51
C TRP A 23 -10.80 -2.51 8.26
N PHE A 24 -9.71 -1.76 8.42
CA PHE A 24 -9.03 -1.16 7.29
C PHE A 24 -8.11 -2.12 6.52
N PRO A 25 -7.26 -2.98 7.15
CA PRO A 25 -6.46 -3.95 6.42
C PRO A 25 -7.34 -4.86 5.55
N PHE A 26 -8.55 -5.13 6.02
CA PHE A 26 -9.58 -5.85 5.29
C PHE A 26 -10.14 -5.03 4.11
N ASN A 27 -10.62 -3.80 4.34
CA ASN A 27 -11.23 -2.97 3.28
C ASN A 27 -10.25 -2.58 2.16
N SER A 28 -8.99 -2.28 2.49
CA SER A 28 -7.95 -2.00 1.48
C SER A 28 -7.65 -3.23 0.63
N SER A 29 -7.62 -4.42 1.24
CA SER A 29 -7.45 -5.69 0.53
C SER A 29 -8.63 -6.02 -0.38
N VAL A 30 -9.87 -5.81 0.10
CA VAL A 30 -11.10 -6.00 -0.70
C VAL A 30 -11.14 -5.02 -1.87
N HIS A 31 -10.83 -3.75 -1.63
CA HIS A 31 -10.76 -2.72 -2.66
C HIS A 31 -9.81 -3.12 -3.79
N ARG A 32 -8.54 -3.41 -3.46
CA ARG A 32 -7.51 -3.78 -4.42
C ARG A 32 -7.85 -5.06 -5.19
N LEU A 33 -8.24 -6.12 -4.48
CA LEU A 33 -8.62 -7.39 -5.11
C LEU A 33 -9.80 -7.20 -6.06
N SER A 34 -10.82 -6.46 -5.64
CA SER A 34 -12.01 -6.23 -6.47
C SER A 34 -11.68 -5.38 -7.70
N ALA A 35 -10.74 -4.42 -7.60
CA ALA A 35 -10.29 -3.64 -8.76
C ALA A 35 -9.64 -4.55 -9.82
N TYR A 36 -8.70 -5.42 -9.42
CA TYR A 36 -8.08 -6.39 -10.34
C TYR A 36 -9.07 -7.41 -10.91
N LEU A 37 -10.03 -7.90 -10.12
CA LEU A 37 -11.07 -8.79 -10.63
C LEU A 37 -11.98 -8.07 -11.64
N GLY A 38 -12.25 -6.78 -11.43
CA GLY A 38 -12.95 -5.92 -12.38
C GLY A 38 -12.18 -5.77 -13.69
N GLU A 39 -10.86 -5.60 -13.63
CA GLU A 39 -9.99 -5.54 -14.81
C GLU A 39 -10.01 -6.85 -15.60
N ILE A 40 -9.83 -7.98 -14.92
CA ILE A 40 -9.69 -9.29 -15.57
C ILE A 40 -11.00 -9.75 -16.20
N TYR A 41 -12.12 -9.59 -15.48
CA TYR A 41 -13.40 -10.19 -15.88
C TYR A 41 -14.36 -9.19 -16.53
N GLY A 42 -14.16 -7.89 -16.37
CA GLY A 42 -15.08 -6.86 -16.86
C GLY A 42 -16.47 -6.90 -16.18
N ASP A 43 -16.63 -7.66 -15.11
CA ASP A 43 -17.91 -7.78 -14.41
C ASP A 43 -18.10 -6.64 -13.41
N SER A 44 -19.20 -5.91 -13.59
CA SER A 44 -19.61 -4.78 -12.75
C SER A 44 -19.71 -5.12 -11.26
N GLN A 45 -19.92 -6.37 -10.87
CA GLN A 45 -19.97 -6.73 -9.45
C GLN A 45 -18.65 -6.42 -8.73
N TYR A 46 -17.51 -6.62 -9.42
CA TYR A 46 -16.19 -6.40 -8.86
C TYR A 46 -15.85 -4.91 -8.83
N THR A 47 -16.14 -4.17 -9.91
CA THR A 47 -15.91 -2.72 -9.91
C THR A 47 -16.83 -2.00 -8.91
N ASN A 48 -18.08 -2.43 -8.75
CA ASN A 48 -18.99 -1.90 -7.73
C ASN A 48 -18.47 -2.15 -6.31
N ALA A 49 -17.91 -3.33 -6.03
CA ALA A 49 -17.30 -3.64 -4.74
C ALA A 49 -16.04 -2.77 -4.51
N ALA A 50 -15.20 -2.60 -5.53
CA ALA A 50 -14.02 -1.75 -5.46
C ALA A 50 -14.37 -0.28 -5.18
N ILE A 51 -15.39 0.26 -5.87
CA ILE A 51 -15.92 1.62 -5.67
C ILE A 51 -16.50 1.80 -4.26
N ALA A 52 -17.24 0.82 -3.77
CA ALA A 52 -17.82 0.88 -2.42
C ALA A 52 -16.72 0.94 -1.35
N SER A 53 -15.70 0.07 -1.45
CA SER A 53 -14.57 0.08 -0.52
C SER A 53 -13.72 1.35 -0.64
N ALA A 54 -13.48 1.86 -1.86
CA ALA A 54 -12.75 3.12 -2.06
C ALA A 54 -13.48 4.30 -1.41
N ASN A 55 -14.79 4.43 -1.65
CA ASN A 55 -15.59 5.47 -1.01
C ASN A 55 -15.59 5.36 0.52
N TRP A 56 -15.64 4.15 1.07
CA TRP A 56 -15.56 3.97 2.52
C TRP A 56 -14.22 4.48 3.08
N ILE A 57 -13.09 4.11 2.46
CA ILE A 57 -11.76 4.58 2.88
C ILE A 57 -11.67 6.10 2.74
N LYS A 58 -12.01 6.63 1.55
CA LYS A 58 -12.02 8.07 1.24
C LYS A 58 -12.77 8.90 2.29
N ASN A 59 -13.95 8.44 2.69
CA ASN A 59 -14.84 9.22 3.54
C ASN A 59 -14.54 9.08 5.04
N LEU A 60 -13.94 7.96 5.47
CA LEU A 60 -13.83 7.63 6.89
C LEU A 60 -12.39 7.48 7.37
N ASN A 61 -11.47 6.98 6.55
CA ASN A 61 -10.19 6.45 7.02
C ASN A 61 -8.97 7.08 6.37
N ILE A 62 -9.07 8.37 6.05
CA ILE A 62 -7.95 9.24 5.64
C ILE A 62 -7.89 10.41 6.62
N ASN A 63 -6.68 10.83 7.00
CA ASN A 63 -6.48 12.00 7.86
C ASN A 63 -6.49 13.31 7.04
N SER A 64 -6.31 14.45 7.70
CA SER A 64 -6.32 15.76 7.03
C SER A 64 -5.09 16.07 6.17
N GLY A 65 -4.10 15.18 6.16
CA GLY A 65 -2.89 15.29 5.34
C GLY A 65 -2.82 14.20 4.28
N ASP A 66 -3.97 13.67 3.86
CA ASP A 66 -4.12 12.65 2.81
C ASP A 66 -3.36 11.33 3.07
N ILE A 67 -3.07 11.03 4.34
CA ILE A 67 -2.50 9.74 4.75
C ILE A 67 -3.61 8.81 5.24
N VAL A 68 -3.54 7.57 4.76
CA VAL A 68 -4.49 6.52 5.11
C VAL A 68 -4.23 6.00 6.52
N LEU A 69 -5.26 6.03 7.36
CA LEU A 69 -5.20 5.59 8.75
C LEU A 69 -5.19 4.06 8.85
N ASP A 70 -4.71 3.52 9.98
CA ASP A 70 -4.54 2.09 10.14
C ASP A 70 -5.83 1.33 10.43
N THR A 71 -6.75 1.89 11.22
CA THR A 71 -7.89 1.11 11.73
C THR A 71 -9.14 1.97 11.93
N VAL A 72 -10.30 1.39 11.61
CA VAL A 72 -11.60 1.78 12.19
C VAL A 72 -12.08 0.62 13.05
N ASN A 73 -12.40 0.89 14.30
CA ASN A 73 -12.92 -0.10 15.24
C ASN A 73 -14.38 -0.42 14.93
N GLY A 74 -14.70 -1.70 14.73
CA GLY A 74 -16.06 -2.13 14.39
C GLY A 74 -17.08 -2.01 15.50
N HIS A 75 -16.64 -1.89 16.75
CA HIS A 75 -17.50 -1.80 17.92
C HIS A 75 -17.98 -0.37 18.17
N ASP A 76 -17.09 0.61 18.03
CA ASP A 76 -17.37 2.01 18.42
C ASP A 76 -17.09 3.03 17.31
N CYS A 77 -16.71 2.57 16.12
CA CYS A 77 -16.36 3.40 14.95
C CYS A 77 -15.20 4.37 15.20
N THR A 78 -14.44 4.19 16.29
CA THR A 78 -13.24 5.00 16.53
C THR A 78 -12.16 4.66 15.53
N ARG A 79 -11.34 5.66 15.19
CA ARG A 79 -10.23 5.51 14.23
C ARG A 79 -8.92 5.38 14.99
N SER A 80 -7.93 4.75 14.36
CA SER A 80 -6.56 4.78 14.86
C SER A 80 -6.09 6.25 15.01
N PRO A 81 -5.22 6.54 15.99
CA PRO A 81 -4.63 7.87 16.13
C PRO A 81 -3.98 8.36 14.83
N SER A 82 -4.03 9.67 14.57
CA SER A 82 -3.48 10.26 13.34
C SER A 82 -1.95 10.22 13.26
N ASN A 83 -1.27 9.81 14.33
CA ASN A 83 0.17 9.58 14.40
C ASN A 83 0.53 8.08 14.42
N TRP A 84 -0.45 7.18 14.34
CA TRP A 84 -0.23 5.75 14.19
C TRP A 84 -0.44 5.36 12.73
N LEU A 85 0.59 5.63 11.93
CA LEU A 85 0.56 5.57 10.48
C LEU A 85 1.56 4.54 10.00
N PHE A 86 1.17 3.78 8.97
CA PHE A 86 2.05 2.78 8.36
C PHE A 86 2.04 2.89 6.84
N THR A 87 3.19 2.65 6.24
CA THR A 87 3.39 2.78 4.79
C THR A 87 2.41 1.92 3.98
N TYR A 88 2.17 0.68 4.43
CA TYR A 88 1.36 -0.30 3.69
C TYR A 88 -0.10 0.12 3.50
N ASN A 89 -0.63 0.96 4.40
CA ASN A 89 -2.02 1.42 4.32
C ASN A 89 -2.21 2.31 3.09
N SER A 90 -1.34 3.30 2.94
CA SER A 90 -1.28 4.15 1.75
C SER A 90 -0.91 3.32 0.51
N GLY A 91 0.07 2.42 0.62
CA GLY A 91 0.51 1.54 -0.47
C GLY A 91 -0.62 0.73 -1.11
N LYS A 92 -1.36 -0.04 -0.30
CA LYS A 92 -2.48 -0.85 -0.79
C LYS A 92 -3.58 0.00 -1.42
N TYR A 93 -3.81 1.20 -0.87
CA TYR A 93 -4.88 2.05 -1.37
C TYR A 93 -4.49 2.73 -2.68
N ILE A 94 -3.24 3.21 -2.81
CA ILE A 94 -2.67 3.69 -4.08
C ILE A 94 -2.76 2.58 -5.15
N GLU A 95 -2.33 1.36 -4.83
CA GLU A 95 -2.37 0.21 -5.75
C GLU A 95 -3.81 0.00 -6.25
N GLY A 96 -4.78 -0.12 -5.35
CA GLY A 96 -6.19 -0.31 -5.73
C GLY A 96 -6.80 0.85 -6.51
N LEU A 97 -6.48 2.11 -6.15
CA LEU A 97 -6.99 3.29 -6.84
C LEU A 97 -6.44 3.42 -8.25
N SER A 98 -5.16 3.07 -8.46
CA SER A 98 -4.53 3.10 -9.79
C SER A 98 -5.22 2.13 -10.75
N VAL A 99 -5.53 0.91 -10.29
CA VAL A 99 -6.30 -0.08 -11.05
C VAL A 99 -7.73 0.38 -11.25
N LEU A 100 -8.38 0.87 -10.19
CA LEU A 100 -9.78 1.30 -10.26
C LEU A 100 -9.97 2.46 -11.24
N GLY A 101 -9.08 3.45 -11.22
CA GLY A 101 -9.07 4.56 -12.17
C GLY A 101 -8.91 4.09 -13.60
N ALA A 102 -8.00 3.14 -13.85
CA ALA A 102 -7.78 2.57 -15.18
C ALA A 102 -9.01 1.79 -15.68
N VAL A 103 -9.61 0.95 -14.83
CA VAL A 103 -10.76 0.11 -15.20
C VAL A 103 -12.03 0.92 -15.41
N THR A 104 -12.25 1.98 -14.62
CA THR A 104 -13.50 2.77 -14.68
C THR A 104 -13.41 3.98 -15.62
N GLY A 105 -12.21 4.49 -15.87
CA GLY A 105 -12.01 5.76 -16.58
C GLY A 105 -12.47 6.99 -15.76
N ASP A 106 -12.84 6.82 -14.50
CA ASP A 106 -13.31 7.90 -13.65
C ASP A 106 -12.13 8.63 -12.99
N ALA A 107 -11.93 9.88 -13.41
CA ALA A 107 -10.84 10.73 -12.95
C ALA A 107 -10.82 10.96 -11.43
N GLN A 108 -11.94 10.75 -10.72
CA GLN A 108 -11.95 10.92 -9.27
C GLN A 108 -10.98 9.96 -8.56
N TRP A 109 -10.79 8.76 -9.09
CA TRP A 109 -9.91 7.75 -8.48
C TRP A 109 -8.44 8.06 -8.75
N THR A 110 -8.14 8.50 -9.97
CA THR A 110 -6.80 8.98 -10.32
C THR A 110 -6.42 10.22 -9.53
N ASN A 111 -7.33 11.18 -9.37
CA ASN A 111 -7.07 12.39 -8.57
C ASN A 111 -6.82 12.04 -7.10
N LEU A 112 -7.65 11.17 -6.51
CA LEU A 112 -7.44 10.74 -5.12
C LEU A 112 -6.11 9.98 -4.96
N MET A 113 -5.75 9.13 -5.92
CA MET A 113 -4.45 8.46 -5.92
C MET A 113 -3.29 9.48 -5.97
N LEU A 114 -3.39 10.52 -6.80
CA LEU A 114 -2.38 11.58 -6.87
C LEU A 114 -2.19 12.29 -5.52
N ASP A 115 -3.29 12.64 -4.85
CA ASP A 115 -3.27 13.31 -3.55
C ASP A 115 -2.55 12.44 -2.50
N ILE A 116 -2.91 11.16 -2.44
CA ILE A 116 -2.31 10.21 -1.48
C ILE A 116 -0.85 9.95 -1.80
N VAL A 117 -0.46 9.78 -3.08
CA VAL A 117 0.95 9.62 -3.46
C VAL A 117 1.75 10.85 -3.05
N ALA A 118 1.25 12.05 -3.37
CA ALA A 118 1.95 13.31 -3.09
C ALA A 118 2.18 13.55 -1.59
N ALA A 119 1.24 13.10 -0.74
CA ALA A 119 1.38 13.13 0.71
C ALA A 119 2.28 12.01 1.24
N ALA A 120 2.10 10.79 0.75
CA ALA A 120 2.77 9.60 1.27
C ALA A 120 4.28 9.66 1.05
N VAL A 121 4.76 10.06 -0.13
CA VAL A 121 6.21 10.14 -0.47
C VAL A 121 6.94 11.34 0.17
N LYS A 122 6.27 12.04 1.10
CA LYS A 122 6.81 13.17 1.88
C LYS A 122 6.53 13.01 3.37
N SER A 123 6.06 11.83 3.77
CA SER A 123 5.54 11.61 5.12
C SER A 123 6.69 11.38 6.09
N SER A 124 6.89 12.33 7.00
CA SER A 124 7.84 12.18 8.11
C SER A 124 7.43 11.10 9.12
N ALA A 125 6.30 10.42 8.91
CA ALA A 125 5.89 9.31 9.77
C ALA A 125 6.73 8.04 9.52
N TRP A 126 7.29 7.87 8.31
CA TRP A 126 8.11 6.71 7.97
C TRP A 126 9.40 7.07 7.22
N GLU A 127 9.56 8.29 6.71
CA GLU A 127 10.80 8.72 6.02
C GLU A 127 11.70 9.57 6.92
N GLY A 128 13.01 9.35 6.79
CA GLY A 128 14.02 10.26 7.31
C GLY A 128 14.13 11.55 6.48
N THR A 129 14.92 12.50 6.96
CA THR A 129 15.22 13.75 6.22
C THR A 129 16.01 13.52 4.93
N ASP A 130 16.59 12.34 4.78
CA ASP A 130 17.26 11.82 3.58
C ASP A 130 16.30 11.16 2.59
N GLY A 131 15.01 11.07 2.92
CA GLY A 131 13.99 10.42 2.12
C GLY A 131 14.01 8.89 2.20
N ILE A 132 14.81 8.29 3.09
CA ILE A 132 14.91 6.83 3.24
C ILE A 132 13.82 6.35 4.21
N ILE A 133 13.13 5.26 3.87
CA ILE A 133 12.13 4.65 4.76
C ILE A 133 12.80 4.01 5.99
N THR A 134 12.41 4.47 7.18
CA THR A 134 12.90 4.03 8.49
C THR A 134 11.94 3.09 9.24
N GLU A 135 10.68 2.98 8.80
CA GLU A 135 9.70 2.01 9.32
C GLU A 135 10.28 0.59 9.28
N GLY A 136 10.03 -0.26 10.29
CA GLY A 136 10.49 -1.65 10.26
C GLY A 136 12.02 -1.85 10.21
N ALA A 137 12.84 -0.88 10.61
CA ALA A 137 14.31 -0.96 10.55
C ALA A 137 14.97 -1.76 11.70
N SER A 138 14.18 -2.30 12.63
CA SER A 138 14.70 -3.00 13.81
C SER A 138 15.47 -4.28 13.44
N PRO A 139 16.69 -4.48 13.97
CA PRO A 139 17.52 -5.68 13.70
C PRO A 139 16.99 -6.95 14.36
N SER A 140 16.16 -6.80 15.40
CA SER A 140 15.62 -7.91 16.18
C SER A 140 14.15 -8.18 15.88
N SER A 141 13.52 -7.39 15.01
CA SER A 141 12.13 -7.58 14.60
C SER A 141 12.08 -8.41 13.33
N ASN A 142 11.39 -9.54 13.38
CA ASN A 142 11.10 -10.40 12.22
C ASN A 142 9.58 -10.57 12.11
N ASN A 143 8.88 -9.45 11.99
CA ASN A 143 7.43 -9.33 11.99
C ASN A 143 6.94 -8.59 10.73
N ASP A 144 5.63 -8.40 10.66
CA ASP A 144 4.91 -7.73 9.59
C ASP A 144 5.37 -6.29 9.33
N ASP A 145 5.70 -5.53 10.39
CA ASP A 145 6.18 -4.14 10.30
C ASP A 145 7.36 -3.95 9.32
N VAL A 146 8.29 -4.91 9.29
CA VAL A 146 9.44 -4.90 8.36
C VAL A 146 8.99 -4.95 6.90
N GLY A 147 7.90 -5.67 6.61
CA GLY A 147 7.39 -5.86 5.25
C GLY A 147 6.46 -4.74 4.76
N PHE A 148 6.01 -3.83 5.63
CA PHE A 148 5.04 -2.80 5.25
C PHE A 148 5.58 -1.87 4.15
N LYS A 149 6.83 -1.43 4.29
CA LYS A 149 7.52 -0.59 3.29
C LYS A 149 7.53 -1.20 1.88
N ALA A 150 7.63 -2.52 1.79
CA ALA A 150 7.66 -3.23 0.50
C ALA A 150 6.30 -3.11 -0.23
N ILE A 151 5.22 -3.24 0.53
CA ILE A 151 3.84 -3.06 0.03
C ILE A 151 3.62 -1.62 -0.46
N PHE A 152 4.22 -0.64 0.21
CA PHE A 152 4.17 0.74 -0.24
C PHE A 152 4.87 0.94 -1.58
N ILE A 153 6.09 0.43 -1.71
CA ILE A 153 6.85 0.48 -2.97
C ILE A 153 6.08 -0.20 -4.11
N ARG A 154 5.50 -1.38 -3.88
CA ARG A 154 4.67 -2.05 -4.89
C ARG A 154 3.46 -1.22 -5.32
N GLY A 155 2.78 -0.56 -4.37
CA GLY A 155 1.66 0.31 -4.70
C GLY A 155 2.08 1.53 -5.54
N LEU A 156 3.23 2.13 -5.22
CA LEU A 156 3.81 3.20 -6.04
C LEU A 156 4.18 2.70 -7.43
N HIS A 157 4.80 1.52 -7.54
CA HIS A 157 5.16 0.93 -8.82
C HIS A 157 3.93 0.68 -9.71
N GLU A 158 2.84 0.15 -9.17
CA GLU A 158 1.59 0.01 -9.94
C GLU A 158 1.01 1.36 -10.40
N ALA A 159 1.08 2.40 -9.55
CA ALA A 159 0.69 3.73 -9.96
C ALA A 159 1.58 4.29 -11.08
N PHE A 160 2.89 3.98 -11.05
CA PHE A 160 3.84 4.36 -12.09
C PHE A 160 3.51 3.71 -13.44
N THR A 161 3.25 2.40 -13.46
CA THR A 161 2.99 1.64 -14.70
C THR A 161 1.70 2.11 -15.40
N ARG A 162 0.70 2.52 -14.62
CA ARG A 162 -0.61 2.97 -15.13
C ARG A 162 -0.68 4.46 -15.47
N SER A 163 0.38 5.21 -15.21
CA SER A 163 0.39 6.68 -15.34
C SER A 163 1.34 7.19 -16.43
N ALA A 164 1.50 6.44 -17.53
CA ALA A 164 2.41 6.78 -18.63
C ALA A 164 2.17 8.18 -19.25
N SER A 165 0.94 8.70 -19.19
CA SER A 165 0.60 10.05 -19.66
C SER A 165 0.93 11.17 -18.66
N ASN A 166 1.21 10.83 -17.40
CA ASN A 166 1.56 11.78 -16.34
C ASN A 166 3.05 11.67 -15.99
N THR A 167 3.87 12.33 -16.80
CA THR A 167 5.34 12.30 -16.66
C THR A 167 5.83 12.88 -15.32
N ASN A 168 5.08 13.81 -14.72
CA ASN A 168 5.42 14.37 -13.41
C ASN A 168 5.25 13.33 -12.31
N LEU A 169 4.15 12.57 -12.33
CA LEU A 169 3.94 11.48 -11.38
C LEU A 169 4.99 10.38 -11.57
N GLN A 170 5.28 10.00 -12.83
CA GLN A 170 6.31 9.00 -13.11
C GLN A 170 7.69 9.46 -12.61
N GLY A 171 8.05 10.72 -12.84
CA GLY A 171 9.30 11.29 -12.34
C GLY A 171 9.37 11.31 -10.82
N LEU A 172 8.27 11.65 -10.14
CA LEU A 172 8.18 11.63 -8.68
C LEU A 172 8.39 10.21 -8.12
N ILE A 173 7.64 9.23 -8.63
CA ILE A 173 7.71 7.85 -8.15
C ILE A 173 9.08 7.23 -8.44
N ARG A 174 9.61 7.43 -9.66
CA ARG A 174 10.97 6.98 -10.03
C ARG A 174 12.00 7.53 -9.05
N SER A 175 12.01 8.85 -8.85
CA SER A 175 12.96 9.49 -7.94
C SER A 175 12.86 8.94 -6.52
N TYR A 176 11.65 8.69 -6.04
CA TYR A 176 11.42 8.12 -4.72
C TYR A 176 11.97 6.68 -4.60
N ILE A 177 11.71 5.83 -5.61
CA ILE A 177 12.20 4.45 -5.66
C ILE A 177 13.73 4.41 -5.78
N ASP A 178 14.33 5.31 -6.57
CA ASP A 178 15.78 5.40 -6.74
C ASP A 178 16.49 5.74 -5.42
N VAL A 179 15.90 6.59 -4.57
CA VAL A 179 16.43 6.85 -3.22
C VAL A 179 16.49 5.57 -2.40
N GLN A 180 15.41 4.77 -2.40
CA GLN A 180 15.39 3.51 -1.64
C GLN A 180 16.36 2.48 -2.23
N TYR A 181 16.45 2.43 -3.57
CA TYR A 181 17.35 1.54 -4.28
C TYR A 181 18.82 1.83 -3.93
N ASN A 182 19.23 3.09 -3.99
CA ASN A 182 20.60 3.48 -3.63
C ASN A 182 20.88 3.20 -2.15
N ALA A 183 19.93 3.48 -1.26
CA ALA A 183 20.06 3.17 0.16
C ALA A 183 20.28 1.66 0.40
N LEU A 184 19.53 0.80 -0.30
CA LEU A 184 19.72 -0.64 -0.22
C LEU A 184 21.13 -1.07 -0.65
N LEU A 185 21.61 -0.57 -1.80
CA LEU A 185 22.91 -0.94 -2.34
C LEU A 185 24.09 -0.41 -1.52
N GLU A 186 23.99 0.82 -1.02
CA GLU A 186 25.13 1.51 -0.39
C GLU A 186 25.18 1.33 1.12
N LEU A 187 24.02 1.18 1.77
CA LEU A 187 23.91 1.27 3.23
C LEU A 187 23.37 0.00 3.89
N ALA A 188 22.64 -0.85 3.17
CA ALA A 188 21.96 -2.03 3.72
C ALA A 188 22.48 -3.37 3.20
N ASP A 189 23.40 -3.36 2.23
CA ASP A 189 24.03 -4.55 1.66
C ASP A 189 25.18 -5.05 2.54
N ASN A 190 25.14 -6.33 2.92
CA ASN A 190 26.24 -7.00 3.61
C ASN A 190 27.10 -7.91 2.70
N GLY A 191 26.93 -7.80 1.38
CA GLY A 191 27.59 -8.59 0.35
C GLY A 191 26.90 -9.92 0.02
N SER A 192 25.76 -10.22 0.65
CA SER A 192 24.99 -11.45 0.40
C SER A 192 23.49 -11.27 0.58
N THR A 193 23.07 -10.36 1.46
CA THR A 193 21.67 -10.08 1.78
C THR A 193 21.48 -8.59 2.07
N TYR A 194 20.25 -8.12 1.91
CA TYR A 194 19.85 -6.76 2.29
C TYR A 194 19.17 -6.75 3.66
N SER A 195 19.54 -5.79 4.52
CA SER A 195 18.92 -5.64 5.83
C SER A 195 17.58 -4.88 5.82
N SER A 196 16.81 -5.03 6.89
CA SER A 196 15.57 -4.29 7.12
C SER A 196 15.79 -2.79 7.36
N ALA A 197 16.93 -2.41 7.96
CA ALA A 197 17.38 -1.02 8.06
C ALA A 197 18.00 -0.56 6.73
N TRP A 198 17.26 0.24 5.97
CA TRP A 198 17.72 0.78 4.69
C TRP A 198 18.68 1.96 4.85
N ASN A 199 18.63 2.67 5.98
CA ASN A 199 19.57 3.74 6.31
C ASN A 199 20.91 3.22 6.85
N GLY A 200 21.07 1.90 6.95
CA GLY A 200 22.25 1.24 7.46
C GLY A 200 22.54 1.47 8.96
N PRO A 201 23.68 0.94 9.45
CA PRO A 201 24.55 0.01 8.73
C PRO A 201 23.85 -1.35 8.49
N PRO A 202 24.39 -2.21 7.59
CA PRO A 202 23.81 -3.50 7.31
C PRO A 202 23.68 -4.35 8.58
N GLN A 203 22.57 -5.07 8.70
CA GLN A 203 22.25 -5.93 9.82
C GLN A 203 22.34 -7.42 9.44
N SER A 204 22.22 -8.29 10.44
CA SER A 204 22.11 -9.74 10.23
C SER A 204 20.90 -10.10 9.37
N PHE A 205 21.02 -11.20 8.63
CA PHE A 205 19.93 -11.70 7.80
C PHE A 205 18.63 -11.91 8.59
N THR A 206 17.54 -11.39 8.03
CA THR A 206 16.18 -11.76 8.39
C THR A 206 15.39 -12.02 7.10
N THR A 207 14.48 -12.98 7.14
CA THR A 207 13.64 -13.28 5.97
C THR A 207 12.82 -12.05 5.57
N TRP A 208 12.28 -11.32 6.55
CA TRP A 208 11.48 -10.13 6.27
C TRP A 208 12.31 -8.96 5.72
N GLY A 209 13.53 -8.73 6.23
CA GLY A 209 14.42 -7.70 5.68
C GLY A 209 14.79 -7.97 4.22
N GLN A 210 15.15 -9.22 3.92
CA GLN A 210 15.45 -9.63 2.55
C GLN A 210 14.23 -9.51 1.63
N LEU A 211 13.05 -9.92 2.09
CA LEU A 211 11.82 -9.78 1.30
C LEU A 211 11.47 -8.32 1.06
N ALA A 212 11.68 -7.44 2.03
CA ALA A 212 11.36 -6.02 1.89
C ALA A 212 12.18 -5.31 0.81
N ALA A 213 13.41 -5.77 0.56
CA ALA A 213 14.26 -5.24 -0.50
C ALA A 213 13.75 -5.60 -1.92
N LEU A 214 13.04 -6.72 -2.10
CA LEU A 214 12.68 -7.23 -3.43
C LEU A 214 11.79 -6.27 -4.22
N ASP A 215 10.76 -5.70 -3.59
CA ASP A 215 9.84 -4.78 -4.29
C ASP A 215 10.59 -3.52 -4.76
N VAL A 216 11.60 -3.03 -4.02
CA VAL A 216 12.46 -1.92 -4.47
C VAL A 216 13.31 -2.32 -5.67
N LEU A 217 14.03 -3.44 -5.57
CA LEU A 217 14.93 -3.90 -6.63
C LEU A 217 14.18 -4.17 -7.94
N VAL A 218 13.00 -4.79 -7.87
CA VAL A 218 12.16 -5.06 -9.05
C VAL A 218 11.58 -3.78 -9.61
N SER A 219 11.06 -2.88 -8.76
CA SER A 219 10.48 -1.62 -9.23
C SER A 219 11.52 -0.74 -9.90
N ALA A 220 12.75 -0.68 -9.35
CA ALA A 220 13.82 0.14 -9.91
C ALA A 220 14.22 -0.28 -11.33
N ILE A 221 14.12 -1.57 -11.67
CA ILE A 221 14.34 -2.05 -13.04
C ILE A 221 13.32 -1.43 -13.98
N ASP A 222 12.03 -1.54 -13.66
CA ASP A 222 10.96 -1.09 -14.55
C ASP A 222 10.88 0.45 -14.61
N THR A 223 11.07 1.13 -13.48
CA THR A 223 11.00 2.59 -13.46
C THR A 223 12.14 3.24 -14.22
N ASN A 224 13.29 2.58 -14.39
CA ASN A 224 14.47 3.12 -15.08
C ASN A 224 14.70 2.54 -16.49
N ASN A 225 13.76 1.76 -17.01
CA ASN A 225 13.79 1.29 -18.40
C ASN A 225 13.34 2.36 -19.41
#